data_AF-A0AAE4G333-F1
#
_entry.id   AF-A0AAE4G333-F1
#
_cell.length_a   1.000
_cell.length_b   1.000
_cell.length_c   1.000
_cell.angle_alpha   90.00
_cell.angle_beta   90.00
_cell.angle_gamma   90.00
#
_symmetry.space_group_name_H-M   'P 1'
#
loop_
_entity.id
_entity.type
_entity.pdbx_description
1 polymer ?
#
loop_
_entity_poly.entity_id
_entity_poly.type
_entity_poly.pdbx_seq_one_letter_code
_entity_poly.pdbx_strand_id
1 'polypeptide(L)'
;MAYEQTDAVVDYYEEFALHREDSTQKILKDLKKVQRQWRTLGVRSGREGKEANEKLRLIEKALQVFQSDESRRTYDESLKQVPKVIKSEKKTDWINESWKYYFVGDNGPAKIAASKARSAENDNPQCYVVSAWVELADAWGSDREKRQTYRKAKEYADESYVLDLEKEHVADVNFARGVCFAAISQHANAIECFLRALQEANPFAFCDIAWRAAISYTILKEYDKAVDICLIALKVGAEIDDDILLHKVYQSCYAALEAKCLHFHFGVDEITRAYEEKRLKESDVVNSLNDFRSMHNHIVNQNIRSHLLSKLLSFIEAHISRLELIEQRITAIKNAPSDELPNTDNLRPGEPLGVAFLLGALAIAALIAITAYSLEDTSLYVGLLVPLSGVMIYIASSTSHQQELEKYEKACRDAYETQKQARAAQGRARSLGAVEIKVLEDQLREMKADIESN
;
A
#
# COMPACT_ATOMS: atom_id res chain seq x y z
N MET A 1 -25.10 60.21 24.54
CA MET A 1 -25.46 58.83 24.93
C MET A 1 -24.53 57.91 24.16
N ALA A 2 -23.65 57.21 24.88
CA ALA A 2 -22.74 56.24 24.28
C ALA A 2 -23.56 55.02 23.86
N TYR A 3 -23.43 54.62 22.60
CA TYR A 3 -23.94 53.34 22.13
C TYR A 3 -22.99 52.28 22.70
N GLU A 4 -23.41 51.61 23.78
CA GLU A 4 -22.80 50.34 24.16
C GLU A 4 -23.05 49.37 22.99
N GLN A 5 -22.00 49.16 22.21
CA GLN A 5 -21.93 48.14 21.19
C GLN A 5 -21.91 46.80 21.96
N THR A 6 -23.09 46.24 22.22
CA THR A 6 -23.19 44.86 22.69
C THR A 6 -22.61 43.98 21.60
N ASP A 7 -21.44 43.40 21.84
CA ASP A 7 -20.88 42.34 20.99
C ASP A 7 -21.90 41.20 20.95
N ALA A 8 -22.70 41.15 19.88
CA ALA A 8 -23.68 40.10 19.68
C ALA A 8 -22.95 38.75 19.64
N VAL A 9 -23.35 37.80 20.48
CA VAL A 9 -22.78 36.45 20.47
C VAL A 9 -23.04 35.84 19.09
N VAL A 10 -21.97 35.47 18.39
CA VAL A 10 -22.05 34.84 17.06
C VAL A 10 -22.65 33.44 17.21
N ASP A 11 -23.70 33.13 16.44
CA ASP A 11 -24.24 31.78 16.36
C ASP A 11 -23.38 30.91 15.43
N TYR A 12 -22.40 30.22 16.01
CA TYR A 12 -21.52 29.28 15.30
C TYR A 12 -22.26 28.09 14.66
N TYR A 13 -23.45 27.71 15.14
CA TYR A 13 -24.23 26.66 14.48
C TYR A 13 -24.77 27.17 13.13
N GLU A 14 -25.31 28.38 13.10
CA GLU A 14 -25.78 29.01 11.85
C GLU A 14 -24.61 29.37 10.93
N GLU A 15 -23.54 29.94 11.49
CA GLU A 15 -22.38 30.46 10.74
C GLU A 15 -21.61 29.39 9.98
N PHE A 16 -21.49 28.18 10.55
CA PHE A 16 -20.76 27.05 9.97
C PHE A 16 -21.65 25.86 9.58
N ALA A 17 -22.97 26.06 9.56
CA ALA A 17 -23.97 25.04 9.25
C ALA A 17 -23.80 23.74 10.08
N LEU A 18 -23.45 23.88 11.36
CA LEU A 18 -23.25 22.75 12.26
C LEU A 18 -24.60 22.29 12.84
N HIS A 19 -24.81 20.98 12.97
CA HIS A 19 -26.03 20.46 13.56
C HIS A 19 -25.99 20.57 15.09
N ARG A 20 -26.86 21.41 15.65
CA ARG A 20 -26.94 21.64 17.10
C ARG A 20 -27.24 20.38 17.91
N GLU A 21 -27.88 19.37 17.33
CA GLU A 21 -28.22 18.12 18.02
C GLU A 21 -27.07 17.09 18.03
N ASP A 22 -25.97 17.37 17.31
CA ASP A 22 -24.82 16.48 17.30
C ASP A 22 -24.06 16.52 18.64
N SER A 23 -23.32 15.44 18.93
CA SER A 23 -22.44 15.39 20.09
C SER A 23 -21.31 16.42 19.96
N THR A 24 -20.79 16.92 21.08
CA THR A 24 -19.74 17.94 21.07
C THR A 24 -18.49 17.45 20.34
N GLN A 25 -18.16 16.16 20.49
CA GLN A 25 -17.05 15.53 19.76
C GLN A 25 -17.28 15.53 18.24
N LYS A 26 -18.51 15.25 17.78
CA LYS A 26 -18.84 15.29 16.36
C LYS A 26 -18.78 16.71 15.82
N ILE A 27 -19.34 17.69 16.53
CA ILE A 27 -19.25 19.11 16.15
C ILE A 27 -17.79 19.57 16.06
N LEU A 28 -16.94 19.19 17.01
CA LEU A 28 -15.52 19.53 16.97
C LEU A 28 -14.82 18.92 15.75
N LYS A 29 -15.17 17.68 15.39
CA LYS A 29 -14.66 17.00 14.18
C LYS A 29 -15.11 17.74 12.91
N ASP A 30 -16.40 18.03 12.78
CA ASP A 30 -16.97 18.71 11.62
C ASP A 30 -16.41 20.14 11.49
N LEU A 31 -16.24 20.85 12.61
CA LEU A 31 -15.62 22.18 12.63
C LEU A 31 -14.15 22.15 12.22
N LYS A 32 -13.37 21.13 12.61
CA LYS A 32 -11.99 20.94 12.12
C LYS A 32 -11.96 20.65 10.61
N LYS A 33 -12.92 19.87 10.10
CA LYS A 33 -13.08 19.64 8.65
C LYS A 33 -13.38 20.96 7.93
N VAL A 34 -14.33 21.75 8.44
CA VAL A 34 -14.65 23.10 7.92
C VAL A 34 -13.41 24.01 7.99
N GLN A 35 -12.63 23.98 9.07
CA GLN A 35 -11.37 24.72 9.20
C GLN A 35 -10.39 24.40 8.07
N ARG A 36 -10.15 23.11 7.82
CA ARG A 36 -9.29 22.64 6.72
C ARG A 36 -9.79 23.17 5.38
N GLN A 37 -11.08 23.07 5.11
CA GLN A 37 -11.67 23.55 3.87
C GLN A 37 -11.52 25.07 3.69
N TRP A 38 -11.73 25.86 4.75
CA TRP A 38 -11.47 27.32 4.72
C TRP A 38 -9.99 27.66 4.56
N ARG A 39 -9.06 26.86 5.10
CA ARG A 39 -7.61 27.03 4.86
C ARG A 39 -7.26 26.74 3.40
N THR A 40 -7.85 25.69 2.80
CA THR A 40 -7.70 25.38 1.37
C THR A 40 -8.27 26.50 0.50
N LEU A 41 -9.44 27.05 0.84
CA LEU A 41 -10.01 28.21 0.12
C LEU A 41 -9.35 29.55 0.45
N GLY A 42 -8.51 29.63 1.49
CA GLY A 42 -7.88 30.86 1.97
C GLY A 42 -6.81 31.47 1.05
N VAL A 43 -6.85 31.18 -0.25
CA VAL A 43 -5.86 31.54 -1.28
C VAL A 43 -5.96 33.00 -1.74
N ARG A 44 -6.87 33.76 -1.17
CA ARG A 44 -7.38 34.94 -1.84
C ARG A 44 -6.45 36.15 -1.63
N SER A 45 -5.86 36.69 -2.70
CA SER A 45 -5.57 38.13 -2.80
C SER A 45 -6.90 38.91 -2.83
N GLY A 46 -6.93 40.16 -2.36
CA GLY A 46 -8.14 41.00 -2.44
C GLY A 46 -9.19 40.75 -1.34
N ARG A 47 -10.48 40.95 -1.69
CA ARG A 47 -11.64 40.97 -0.74
C ARG A 47 -11.83 39.65 -0.02
N GLU A 48 -11.49 38.59 -0.70
CA GLU A 48 -11.85 37.26 -0.32
C GLU A 48 -10.88 36.73 0.76
N GLY A 49 -9.59 37.10 0.74
CA GLY A 49 -8.62 36.62 1.74
C GLY A 49 -8.93 37.14 3.12
N LYS A 50 -9.47 38.35 3.17
CA LYS A 50 -10.00 38.95 4.39
C LYS A 50 -11.14 38.13 4.97
N GLU A 51 -12.02 37.63 4.13
CA GLU A 51 -13.16 36.84 4.58
C GLU A 51 -12.76 35.43 5.01
N ALA A 52 -11.89 34.74 4.27
CA ALA A 52 -11.37 33.45 4.71
C ALA A 52 -10.64 33.57 6.05
N ASN A 53 -9.83 34.62 6.23
CA ASN A 53 -9.16 34.90 7.50
C ASN A 53 -10.14 35.22 8.63
N GLU A 54 -11.21 35.97 8.37
CA GLU A 54 -12.25 36.20 9.39
C GLU A 54 -12.99 34.93 9.76
N LYS A 55 -13.33 34.08 8.78
CA LYS A 55 -13.92 32.75 9.03
C LYS A 55 -12.99 31.89 9.87
N LEU A 56 -11.69 31.84 9.55
CA LEU A 56 -10.71 31.10 10.34
C LEU A 56 -10.61 31.62 11.78
N ARG A 57 -10.64 32.94 11.98
CA ARG A 57 -10.67 33.56 13.32
C ARG A 57 -11.93 33.18 14.11
N LEU A 58 -13.09 33.15 13.46
CA LEU A 58 -14.34 32.70 14.08
C LEU A 58 -14.31 31.21 14.40
N ILE A 59 -13.69 30.39 13.53
CA ILE A 59 -13.50 28.96 13.77
C ILE A 59 -12.60 28.73 14.98
N GLU A 60 -11.52 29.49 15.17
CA GLU A 60 -10.66 29.38 16.35
C GLU A 60 -11.44 29.63 17.65
N LYS A 61 -12.32 30.63 17.66
CA LYS A 61 -13.22 30.89 18.80
C LYS A 61 -14.24 29.76 18.98
N ALA A 62 -14.82 29.26 17.89
CA ALA A 62 -15.76 28.16 17.93
C ALA A 62 -15.11 26.86 18.45
N LEU A 63 -13.85 26.59 18.09
CA LEU A 63 -13.08 25.45 18.58
C LEU A 63 -12.88 25.51 20.11
N GLN A 64 -12.68 26.71 20.67
CA GLN A 64 -12.63 26.90 22.13
C GLN A 64 -13.99 26.65 22.77
N VAL A 65 -15.07 27.15 22.15
CA VAL A 65 -16.45 26.94 22.63
C VAL A 65 -16.83 25.47 22.65
N PHE A 66 -16.49 24.71 21.61
CA PHE A 66 -16.83 23.29 21.48
C PHE A 66 -15.75 22.35 22.04
N GLN A 67 -14.83 22.85 22.86
CA GLN A 67 -13.76 22.03 23.45
C GLN A 67 -14.29 21.01 24.46
N SER A 68 -15.36 21.32 25.20
CA SER A 68 -16.00 20.43 26.16
C SER A 68 -17.52 20.60 26.20
N ASP A 69 -18.22 19.61 26.77
CA ASP A 69 -19.67 19.71 26.99
C ASP A 69 -20.02 20.86 27.93
N GLU A 70 -19.13 21.22 28.86
CA GLU A 70 -19.33 22.33 29.79
C GLU A 70 -19.24 23.68 29.07
N SER A 71 -18.17 23.91 28.29
CA SER A 71 -18.00 25.16 27.53
C SER A 71 -19.12 25.36 26.51
N ARG A 72 -19.54 24.27 25.85
CA ARG A 72 -20.67 24.29 24.92
C ARG A 72 -21.99 24.66 25.61
N ARG A 73 -22.28 24.11 26.80
CA ARG A 73 -23.50 24.44 27.56
C ARG A 73 -23.54 25.91 27.93
N THR A 74 -22.43 26.47 28.42
CA THR A 74 -22.33 27.91 28.72
C THR A 74 -22.58 28.76 27.48
N TYR A 75 -22.02 28.37 26.34
CA TYR A 75 -22.28 29.03 25.07
C TYR A 75 -23.75 28.91 24.63
N ASP A 76 -24.35 27.73 24.71
CA ASP A 76 -25.75 27.49 24.39
C ASP A 76 -26.71 28.32 25.26
N GLU A 77 -26.34 28.57 26.52
CA GLU A 77 -27.05 29.47 27.42
C GLU A 77 -26.88 30.94 27.00
N SER A 78 -25.66 31.35 26.61
CA SER A 78 -25.41 32.71 26.14
C SER A 78 -26.23 33.06 24.88
N LEU A 79 -26.37 32.11 23.94
CA LEU A 79 -27.21 32.29 22.74
C LEU A 79 -28.69 32.55 23.07
N LYS A 80 -29.21 31.98 24.16
CA LYS A 80 -30.61 32.19 24.59
C LYS A 80 -30.84 33.60 25.12
N GLN A 81 -29.79 34.25 25.62
CA GLN A 81 -29.85 35.60 26.20
C GLN A 81 -29.71 36.71 25.17
N VAL A 82 -29.34 36.37 23.92
CA VAL A 82 -29.21 37.36 22.83
C VAL A 82 -30.60 37.79 22.36
N PRO A 83 -30.96 39.09 22.41
CA PRO A 83 -32.16 39.59 21.77
C PRO A 83 -32.09 39.28 20.27
N LYS A 84 -33.19 38.81 19.66
CA LYS A 84 -33.25 38.60 18.20
C LYS A 84 -32.90 39.91 17.49
N VAL A 85 -31.64 40.06 17.10
CA VAL A 85 -31.18 41.20 16.32
C VAL A 85 -31.94 41.16 15.01
N ILE A 86 -32.65 42.24 14.70
CA ILE A 86 -33.23 42.46 13.38
C ILE A 86 -32.03 42.52 12.43
N LYS A 87 -31.77 41.42 11.69
CA LYS A 87 -30.71 41.36 10.68
C LYS A 87 -30.98 42.53 9.73
N SER A 88 -30.10 43.54 9.73
CA SER A 88 -30.14 44.60 8.70
C SER A 88 -30.11 43.92 7.34
N GLU A 89 -30.86 44.43 6.36
CA GLU A 89 -30.90 43.96 4.96
C GLU A 89 -29.52 44.09 4.28
N LYS A 90 -28.54 43.30 4.71
CA LYS A 90 -27.27 43.15 4.01
C LYS A 90 -27.52 42.16 2.89
N LYS A 91 -27.18 42.55 1.66
CA LYS A 91 -27.22 41.67 0.48
C LYS A 91 -26.54 40.34 0.83
N THR A 92 -27.27 39.23 0.70
CA THR A 92 -26.76 37.89 0.96
C THR A 92 -25.58 37.59 0.03
N ASP A 93 -24.48 37.14 0.61
CA ASP A 93 -23.33 36.65 -0.14
C ASP A 93 -23.56 35.18 -0.52
N TRP A 94 -24.11 34.97 -1.70
CA TRP A 94 -24.49 33.63 -2.16
C TRP A 94 -23.29 32.71 -2.42
N ILE A 95 -22.10 33.25 -2.69
CA ILE A 95 -20.87 32.46 -2.86
C ILE A 95 -20.51 31.82 -1.52
N ASN A 96 -20.46 32.63 -0.45
CA ASN A 96 -20.13 32.13 0.88
C ASN A 96 -21.22 31.23 1.46
N GLU A 97 -22.50 31.50 1.18
CA GLU A 97 -23.57 30.56 1.52
C GLU A 97 -23.38 29.21 0.82
N SER A 98 -22.94 29.21 -0.45
CA SER A 98 -22.64 27.97 -1.16
C SER A 98 -21.47 27.22 -0.55
N TRP A 99 -20.37 27.90 -0.20
CA TRP A 99 -19.23 27.28 0.46
C TRP A 99 -19.58 26.70 1.83
N LYS A 100 -20.40 27.42 2.59
CA LYS A 100 -20.90 26.98 3.90
C LYS A 100 -21.60 25.62 3.79
N TYR A 101 -22.55 25.47 2.86
CA TYR A 101 -23.24 24.19 2.65
C TYR A 101 -22.33 23.10 2.07
N TYR A 102 -21.46 23.46 1.13
CA TYR A 102 -20.50 22.53 0.53
C TYR A 102 -19.56 21.90 1.57
N PHE A 103 -19.05 22.68 2.54
CA PHE A 103 -18.11 22.19 3.53
C PHE A 103 -18.67 21.18 4.53
N VAL A 104 -19.96 21.28 4.82
CA VAL A 104 -20.67 20.29 5.64
C VAL A 104 -21.25 19.14 4.83
N GLY A 105 -21.08 19.15 3.49
CA GLY A 105 -21.52 18.10 2.57
C GLY A 105 -22.99 18.19 2.15
N ASP A 106 -23.66 19.32 2.43
CA ASP A 106 -25.05 19.54 2.02
C ASP A 106 -25.12 20.09 0.59
N ASN A 107 -24.81 19.22 -0.38
CA ASN A 107 -24.59 19.60 -1.77
C ASN A 107 -25.84 20.17 -2.46
N GLY A 108 -27.05 19.81 -2.01
CA GLY A 108 -28.30 20.31 -2.58
C GLY A 108 -28.48 21.82 -2.38
N PRO A 109 -28.53 22.31 -1.12
CA PRO A 109 -28.51 23.73 -0.79
C PRO A 109 -27.27 24.45 -1.33
N ALA A 110 -26.09 23.82 -1.32
CA ALA A 110 -24.91 24.40 -1.95
C ALA A 110 -25.14 24.69 -3.44
N LYS A 111 -25.75 23.76 -4.19
CA LYS A 111 -26.04 23.93 -5.62
C LYS A 111 -27.04 25.05 -5.89
N ILE A 112 -28.03 25.19 -5.02
CA ILE A 112 -29.01 26.28 -5.08
C ILE A 112 -28.32 27.62 -4.81
N ALA A 113 -27.49 27.72 -3.77
CA ALA A 113 -26.76 28.92 -3.43
C ALA A 113 -25.77 29.31 -4.55
N ALA A 114 -25.02 28.37 -5.12
CA ALA A 114 -24.15 28.60 -6.27
C ALA A 114 -24.94 29.14 -7.48
N SER A 115 -26.14 28.60 -7.74
CA SER A 115 -27.02 29.10 -8.82
C SER A 115 -27.50 30.54 -8.58
N LYS A 116 -27.84 30.87 -7.33
CA LYS A 116 -28.19 32.25 -6.95
C LYS A 116 -27.00 33.19 -7.06
N ALA A 117 -25.79 32.73 -6.72
CA ALA A 117 -24.56 33.49 -6.89
C ALA A 117 -24.34 33.87 -8.36
N ARG A 118 -24.38 32.89 -9.27
CA ARG A 118 -24.29 33.14 -10.72
C ARG A 118 -25.40 34.06 -11.24
N SER A 119 -26.60 34.00 -10.66
CA SER A 119 -27.70 34.89 -11.10
C SER A 119 -27.51 36.34 -10.63
N ALA A 120 -26.85 36.53 -9.48
CA ALA A 120 -26.65 37.84 -8.88
C ALA A 120 -25.36 38.55 -9.34
N GLU A 121 -24.33 37.77 -9.69
CA GLU A 121 -22.96 38.22 -9.99
C GLU A 121 -22.37 37.35 -11.13
N ASN A 122 -23.01 37.36 -12.31
CA ASN A 122 -22.68 36.48 -13.43
C ASN A 122 -21.34 36.75 -14.11
N ASP A 123 -20.72 37.88 -13.83
CA ASP A 123 -19.39 38.28 -14.29
C ASP A 123 -18.29 37.92 -13.28
N ASN A 124 -18.67 37.50 -12.06
CA ASN A 124 -17.74 37.12 -11.01
C ASN A 124 -17.24 35.68 -11.21
N PRO A 125 -15.93 35.45 -11.48
CA PRO A 125 -15.37 34.12 -11.70
C PRO A 125 -15.60 33.15 -10.54
N GLN A 126 -15.66 33.65 -9.30
CA GLN A 126 -15.79 32.84 -8.09
C GLN A 126 -17.15 32.16 -7.98
N CYS A 127 -18.20 32.74 -8.58
CA CYS A 127 -19.51 32.09 -8.69
C CYS A 127 -19.40 30.76 -9.43
N TYR A 128 -18.51 30.68 -10.42
CA TYR A 128 -18.29 29.49 -11.23
C TYR A 128 -17.28 28.53 -10.62
N VAL A 129 -16.28 29.02 -9.87
CA VAL A 129 -15.40 28.18 -9.04
C VAL A 129 -16.23 27.34 -8.07
N VAL A 130 -17.06 27.98 -7.23
CA VAL A 130 -17.87 27.24 -6.25
C VAL A 130 -18.87 26.30 -6.94
N SER A 131 -19.40 26.69 -8.10
CA SER A 131 -20.29 25.84 -8.90
C SER A 131 -19.60 24.57 -9.39
N ALA A 132 -18.34 24.66 -9.83
CA ALA A 132 -17.57 23.51 -10.27
C ALA A 132 -17.32 22.53 -9.11
N TRP A 133 -16.93 23.03 -7.93
CA TRP A 133 -16.69 22.19 -6.76
C TRP A 133 -17.94 21.50 -6.23
N VAL A 134 -19.06 22.24 -6.15
CA VAL A 134 -20.34 21.66 -5.74
C VAL A 134 -20.81 20.60 -6.72
N GLU A 135 -20.68 20.85 -8.03
CA GLU A 135 -21.04 19.86 -9.03
C GLU A 135 -20.15 18.61 -8.93
N LEU A 136 -18.83 18.76 -8.72
CA LEU A 136 -17.93 17.63 -8.48
C LEU A 136 -18.34 16.78 -7.26
N ALA A 137 -18.78 17.41 -6.17
CA ALA A 137 -19.20 16.70 -4.97
C ALA A 137 -20.58 16.02 -5.12
N ASP A 138 -21.42 16.50 -6.02
CA ASP A 138 -22.71 15.91 -6.38
C ASP A 138 -22.57 14.72 -7.37
N ALA A 139 -21.34 14.25 -7.63
CA ALA A 139 -21.10 13.14 -8.54
C ALA A 139 -21.36 11.77 -7.88
N TRP A 140 -22.57 11.25 -8.05
CA TRP A 140 -22.97 9.92 -7.59
C TRP A 140 -23.68 9.12 -8.70
N GLY A 141 -24.02 7.86 -8.42
CA GLY A 141 -24.69 6.97 -9.36
C GLY A 141 -23.76 6.21 -10.30
N SER A 142 -24.28 5.84 -11.47
CA SER A 142 -23.56 5.09 -12.51
C SER A 142 -22.39 5.88 -13.11
N ASP A 143 -21.44 5.20 -13.76
CA ASP A 143 -20.32 5.86 -14.45
C ASP A 143 -20.78 6.86 -15.52
N ARG A 144 -21.97 6.65 -16.09
CA ARG A 144 -22.55 7.59 -17.07
C ARG A 144 -22.99 8.89 -16.38
N GLU A 145 -23.69 8.78 -15.25
CA GLU A 145 -24.16 9.92 -14.45
C GLU A 145 -22.97 10.72 -13.91
N LYS A 146 -21.99 10.05 -13.28
CA LYS A 146 -20.75 10.69 -12.82
C LYS A 146 -20.04 11.46 -13.93
N ARG A 147 -19.88 10.86 -15.12
CA ARG A 147 -19.27 11.53 -16.27
C ARG A 147 -20.06 12.74 -16.75
N GLN A 148 -21.38 12.74 -16.64
CA GLN A 148 -22.19 13.91 -16.96
C GLN A 148 -21.93 15.04 -15.95
N THR A 149 -21.94 14.71 -14.66
CA THR A 149 -21.63 15.65 -13.58
C THR A 149 -20.21 16.25 -13.75
N TYR A 150 -19.20 15.43 -14.05
CA TYR A 150 -17.83 15.90 -14.28
C TYR A 150 -17.71 16.83 -15.49
N ARG A 151 -18.44 16.57 -16.58
CA ARG A 151 -18.48 17.49 -17.73
C ARG A 151 -19.13 18.82 -17.35
N LYS A 152 -20.22 18.78 -16.57
CA LYS A 152 -20.89 19.99 -16.10
C LYS A 152 -20.00 20.82 -15.17
N ALA A 153 -19.29 20.17 -14.25
CA ALA A 153 -18.32 20.83 -13.40
C ALA A 153 -17.21 21.51 -14.23
N LYS A 154 -16.69 20.81 -15.26
CA LYS A 154 -15.71 21.39 -16.18
C LYS A 154 -16.23 22.61 -16.92
N GLU A 155 -17.48 22.61 -17.38
CA GLU A 155 -18.09 23.78 -18.02
C GLU A 155 -18.02 25.01 -17.09
N TYR A 156 -18.41 24.87 -15.82
CA TYR A 156 -18.29 25.95 -14.86
C TYR A 156 -16.84 26.36 -14.63
N ALA A 157 -15.92 25.40 -14.51
CA ALA A 157 -14.51 25.71 -14.31
C ALA A 157 -13.90 26.46 -15.51
N ASP A 158 -14.29 26.12 -16.74
CA ASP A 158 -13.86 26.83 -17.96
C ASP A 158 -14.50 28.23 -18.06
N GLU A 159 -15.77 28.39 -17.68
CA GLU A 159 -16.44 29.69 -17.63
C GLU A 159 -15.75 30.64 -16.63
N SER A 160 -15.40 30.13 -15.46
CA SER A 160 -14.59 30.85 -14.47
C SER A 160 -13.26 31.36 -15.05
N TYR A 161 -12.56 30.53 -15.83
CA TYR A 161 -11.29 30.91 -16.45
C TYR A 161 -11.40 31.97 -17.53
N VAL A 162 -12.51 31.98 -18.27
CA VAL A 162 -12.80 33.01 -19.26
C VAL A 162 -13.12 34.34 -18.57
N LEU A 163 -13.85 34.31 -17.45
CA LEU A 163 -14.26 35.50 -16.71
C LEU A 163 -13.13 36.13 -15.89
N ASP A 164 -12.12 35.36 -15.48
CA ASP A 164 -10.93 35.86 -14.77
C ASP A 164 -9.97 36.59 -15.74
N LEU A 165 -10.44 37.72 -16.28
CA LEU A 165 -9.72 38.53 -17.27
C LEU A 165 -8.50 39.23 -16.67
N GLU A 166 -8.63 39.72 -15.44
CA GLU A 166 -7.60 40.46 -14.71
C GLU A 166 -6.60 39.53 -13.99
N LYS A 167 -6.84 38.21 -14.03
CA LYS A 167 -5.99 37.19 -13.40
C LYS A 167 -5.85 37.41 -11.89
N GLU A 168 -6.94 37.83 -11.26
CA GLU A 168 -7.00 38.01 -9.81
C GLU A 168 -7.21 36.67 -9.06
N HIS A 169 -7.72 35.65 -9.76
CA HIS A 169 -8.11 34.36 -9.18
C HIS A 169 -7.39 33.16 -9.81
N VAL A 170 -6.18 33.35 -10.35
CA VAL A 170 -5.45 32.32 -11.11
C VAL A 170 -5.34 31.01 -10.33
N ALA A 171 -5.01 31.08 -9.04
CA ALA A 171 -4.87 29.89 -8.21
C ALA A 171 -6.17 29.07 -8.10
N ASP A 172 -7.29 29.69 -7.71
CA ASP A 172 -8.56 29.03 -7.47
C ASP A 172 -9.16 28.46 -8.76
N VAL A 173 -9.15 29.27 -9.81
CA VAL A 173 -9.63 28.92 -11.14
C VAL A 173 -8.87 27.72 -11.68
N ASN A 174 -7.54 27.77 -11.65
CA ASN A 174 -6.74 26.66 -12.15
C ASN A 174 -6.79 25.44 -11.24
N PHE A 175 -6.97 25.61 -9.93
CA PHE A 175 -7.16 24.47 -9.04
C PHE A 175 -8.47 23.73 -9.36
N ALA A 176 -9.59 24.45 -9.43
CA ALA A 176 -10.90 23.87 -9.79
C ALA A 176 -10.85 23.20 -11.17
N ARG A 177 -10.22 23.85 -12.16
CA ARG A 177 -10.04 23.27 -13.50
C ARG A 177 -9.16 22.02 -13.49
N GLY A 178 -8.05 22.03 -12.74
CA GLY A 178 -7.17 20.89 -12.60
C GLY A 178 -7.91 19.67 -12.05
N VAL A 179 -8.74 19.87 -11.01
CA VAL A 179 -9.57 18.80 -10.46
C VAL A 179 -10.63 18.32 -11.46
N CYS A 180 -11.28 19.23 -12.20
CA CYS A 180 -12.23 18.86 -13.24
C CYS A 180 -11.58 18.04 -14.36
N PHE A 181 -10.40 18.43 -14.84
CA PHE A 181 -9.65 17.69 -15.85
C PHE A 181 -9.23 16.30 -15.34
N ALA A 182 -8.77 16.21 -14.09
CA ALA A 182 -8.43 14.93 -13.47
C ALA A 182 -9.66 14.01 -13.36
N ALA A 183 -10.82 14.55 -12.99
CA ALA A 183 -12.07 13.78 -12.87
C ALA A 183 -12.55 13.19 -14.21
N ILE A 184 -12.20 13.81 -15.35
CA ILE A 184 -12.46 13.29 -16.70
C ILE A 184 -11.24 12.58 -17.33
N SER A 185 -10.26 12.19 -16.52
CA SER A 185 -9.05 11.45 -16.92
C SER A 185 -8.13 12.19 -17.91
N GLN A 186 -8.23 13.51 -17.99
CA GLN A 186 -7.33 14.36 -18.78
C GLN A 186 -6.14 14.83 -17.91
N HIS A 187 -5.31 13.88 -17.49
CA HIS A 187 -4.26 14.14 -16.49
C HIS A 187 -3.18 15.12 -16.93
N ALA A 188 -2.85 15.20 -18.23
CA ALA A 188 -1.88 16.17 -18.73
C ALA A 188 -2.39 17.62 -18.56
N ASN A 189 -3.66 17.87 -18.93
CA ASN A 189 -4.31 19.16 -18.74
C ASN A 189 -4.49 19.48 -17.25
N ALA A 190 -4.80 18.46 -16.43
CA ALA A 190 -4.90 18.60 -14.99
C ALA A 190 -3.59 19.09 -14.38
N ILE A 191 -2.46 18.47 -14.74
CA ILE A 191 -1.12 18.85 -14.28
C ILE A 191 -0.81 20.29 -14.68
N GLU A 192 -1.07 20.69 -15.92
CA GLU A 192 -0.82 22.07 -16.37
C GLU A 192 -1.59 23.10 -15.53
N CYS A 193 -2.85 22.81 -15.23
CA CYS A 193 -3.66 23.62 -14.32
C CYS A 193 -3.12 23.61 -12.88
N PHE A 194 -2.78 22.44 -12.32
CA PHE A 194 -2.22 22.37 -10.97
C PHE A 194 -0.91 23.14 -10.84
N LEU A 195 0.00 23.04 -11.82
CA LEU A 195 1.26 23.78 -11.81
C LEU A 195 1.05 25.30 -11.84
N ARG A 196 0.05 25.79 -12.60
CA ARG A 196 -0.34 27.21 -12.56
C ARG A 196 -0.88 27.60 -11.19
N ALA A 197 -1.73 26.78 -10.59
CA ALA A 197 -2.29 27.06 -9.27
C ALA A 197 -1.21 27.11 -8.17
N LEU A 198 -0.21 26.22 -8.24
CA LEU A 198 0.90 26.16 -7.28
C LEU A 198 1.79 27.41 -7.27
N GLN A 199 1.81 28.20 -8.35
CA GLN A 199 2.63 29.42 -8.42
C GLN A 199 2.16 30.52 -7.46
N GLU A 200 0.87 30.50 -7.10
CA GLU A 200 0.24 31.50 -6.24
C GLU A 200 -0.35 30.90 -4.96
N ALA A 201 -0.23 29.58 -4.77
CA ALA A 201 -0.80 28.90 -3.63
C ALA A 201 -0.08 29.23 -2.32
N ASN A 202 -0.85 29.53 -1.27
CA ASN A 202 -0.33 29.53 0.10
C ASN A 202 0.11 28.11 0.51
N PRO A 203 0.90 27.93 1.59
CA PRO A 203 1.42 26.61 1.96
C PRO A 203 0.37 25.51 2.14
N PHE A 204 -0.82 25.85 2.65
CA PHE A 204 -1.90 24.88 2.87
C PHE A 204 -2.51 24.40 1.56
N ALA A 205 -2.90 25.33 0.70
CA ALA A 205 -3.42 25.02 -0.63
C ALA A 205 -2.36 24.35 -1.50
N PHE A 206 -1.09 24.74 -1.35
CA PHE A 206 0.03 24.13 -2.06
C PHE A 206 0.07 22.62 -1.80
N CYS A 207 -0.01 22.20 -0.53
CA CYS A 207 -0.05 20.79 -0.18
C CYS A 207 -1.26 20.07 -0.80
N ASP A 208 -2.46 20.66 -0.76
CA ASP A 208 -3.68 20.06 -1.33
C ASP A 208 -3.58 19.88 -2.85
N ILE A 209 -3.09 20.91 -3.55
CA ILE A 209 -2.89 20.87 -5.00
C ILE A 209 -1.80 19.86 -5.36
N ALA A 210 -0.69 19.84 -4.61
CA ALA A 210 0.48 19.02 -4.92
C ALA A 210 0.19 17.51 -4.84
N TRP A 211 -0.56 17.03 -3.83
CA TRP A 211 -0.86 15.60 -3.74
C TRP A 211 -1.77 15.14 -4.90
N ARG A 212 -2.69 15.99 -5.36
CA ARG A 212 -3.55 15.72 -6.52
C ARG A 212 -2.77 15.73 -7.84
N ALA A 213 -1.80 16.64 -7.95
CA ALA A 213 -0.87 16.66 -9.07
C ALA A 213 0.01 15.41 -9.09
N ALA A 214 0.52 14.96 -7.94
CA ALA A 214 1.29 13.73 -7.81
C ALA A 214 0.51 12.49 -8.27
N ILE A 215 -0.78 12.40 -7.95
CA ILE A 215 -1.66 11.33 -8.48
C ILE A 215 -1.70 11.38 -10.01
N SER A 216 -1.89 12.56 -10.59
CA SER A 216 -1.95 12.71 -12.05
C SER A 216 -0.61 12.34 -12.72
N TYR A 217 0.53 12.75 -12.13
CA TYR A 217 1.84 12.34 -12.60
C TYR A 217 2.04 10.82 -12.50
N THR A 218 1.59 10.20 -11.41
CA THR A 218 1.69 8.74 -11.20
C THR A 218 0.88 7.98 -12.26
N ILE A 219 -0.32 8.45 -12.59
CA ILE A 219 -1.15 7.86 -13.66
C ILE A 219 -0.47 7.96 -15.02
N LEU A 220 0.19 9.08 -15.30
CA LEU A 220 0.99 9.28 -16.52
C LEU A 220 2.36 8.57 -16.49
N LYS A 221 2.67 7.85 -15.40
CA LYS A 221 3.96 7.16 -15.18
C LYS A 221 5.17 8.10 -15.11
N GLU A 222 4.94 9.37 -14.79
CA GLU A 222 5.99 10.36 -14.55
C GLU A 222 6.40 10.34 -13.07
N TYR A 223 6.89 9.20 -12.60
CA TYR A 223 7.05 8.92 -11.17
C TYR A 223 8.04 9.84 -10.45
N ASP A 224 9.13 10.23 -11.10
CA ASP A 224 10.10 11.17 -10.52
C ASP A 224 9.43 12.51 -10.19
N LYS A 225 8.62 13.04 -11.10
CA LYS A 225 7.88 14.29 -10.87
C LYS A 225 6.80 14.14 -9.79
N ALA A 226 6.15 12.97 -9.73
CA ALA A 226 5.19 12.67 -8.67
C ALA A 226 5.85 12.66 -7.28
N VAL A 227 7.03 12.06 -7.16
CA VAL A 227 7.81 12.07 -5.92
C VAL A 227 8.28 13.49 -5.61
N ASP A 228 8.91 14.18 -6.56
CA ASP A 228 9.47 15.51 -6.36
C ASP A 228 8.42 16.53 -5.87
N ILE A 229 7.22 16.53 -6.46
CA ILE A 229 6.18 17.47 -6.03
C ILE A 229 5.66 17.18 -4.63
N CYS A 230 5.59 15.91 -4.21
CA CYS A 230 5.29 15.54 -2.83
C CYS A 230 6.40 15.99 -1.87
N LEU A 231 7.67 15.86 -2.25
CA LEU A 231 8.80 16.31 -1.42
C LEU A 231 8.80 17.84 -1.27
N ILE A 232 8.48 18.58 -2.34
CA ILE A 232 8.30 20.04 -2.27
C ILE A 232 7.14 20.38 -1.34
N ALA A 233 6.00 19.71 -1.46
CA ALA A 233 4.85 19.92 -0.58
C ALA A 233 5.18 19.66 0.89
N LEU A 234 5.95 18.62 1.22
CA LEU A 234 6.40 18.37 2.58
C LEU A 234 7.34 19.46 3.12
N LYS A 235 8.17 20.08 2.27
CA LYS A 235 9.01 21.22 2.68
C LYS A 235 8.16 22.47 2.93
N VAL A 236 7.25 22.77 2.02
CA VAL A 236 6.35 23.94 2.11
C VAL A 236 5.41 23.80 3.31
N GLY A 237 4.84 22.61 3.50
CA GLY A 237 3.88 22.30 4.55
C GLY A 237 4.50 21.99 5.91
N ALA A 238 5.80 22.21 6.10
CA ALA A 238 6.47 21.72 7.29
C ALA A 238 6.05 22.41 8.59
N GLU A 239 5.51 23.64 8.54
CA GLU A 239 4.88 24.31 9.70
C GLU A 239 3.36 24.07 9.81
N ILE A 240 2.75 23.29 8.91
CA ILE A 240 1.31 23.08 8.91
C ILE A 240 0.95 22.05 9.97
N ASP A 241 0.19 22.49 10.97
CA ASP A 241 -0.43 21.63 11.98
C ASP A 241 -1.76 21.05 11.46
N ASP A 242 -1.67 20.17 10.45
CA ASP A 242 -2.79 19.37 9.92
C ASP A 242 -2.28 18.00 9.43
N ASP A 243 -2.34 17.02 10.32
CA ASP A 243 -1.88 15.65 10.06
C ASP A 243 -2.59 15.00 8.88
N ILE A 244 -3.86 15.32 8.63
CA ILE A 244 -4.64 14.67 7.58
C ILE A 244 -4.23 15.20 6.21
N LEU A 245 -4.00 16.52 6.07
CA LEU A 245 -3.49 17.09 4.84
C LEU A 245 -2.11 16.53 4.50
N LEU A 246 -1.19 16.53 5.47
CA LEU A 246 0.15 15.97 5.26
C LEU A 246 0.08 14.46 4.97
N HIS A 247 -0.83 13.72 5.61
CA HIS A 247 -1.03 12.30 5.32
C HIS A 247 -1.43 12.04 3.86
N LYS A 248 -2.27 12.88 3.24
CA LYS A 248 -2.60 12.76 1.80
C LYS A 248 -1.38 12.97 0.90
N VAL A 249 -0.48 13.87 1.28
CA VAL A 249 0.81 14.08 0.61
C VAL A 249 1.69 12.82 0.75
N TYR A 250 1.78 12.24 1.97
CA TYR A 250 2.50 10.98 2.20
C TYR A 250 1.94 9.83 1.36
N GLN A 251 0.62 9.62 1.35
CA GLN A 251 -0.01 8.56 0.57
C GLN A 251 0.29 8.67 -0.92
N SER A 252 0.22 9.89 -1.46
CA SER A 252 0.54 10.15 -2.87
C SER A 252 2.03 9.89 -3.15
N CYS A 253 2.92 10.24 -2.22
CA CYS A 253 4.34 9.93 -2.31
C CYS A 253 4.62 8.42 -2.25
N TYR A 254 3.97 7.71 -1.33
CA TYR A 254 4.10 6.25 -1.18
C TYR A 254 3.64 5.52 -2.44
N ALA A 255 2.49 5.91 -2.99
CA ALA A 255 1.99 5.34 -4.24
C ALA A 255 2.96 5.58 -5.41
N ALA A 256 3.53 6.79 -5.52
CA ALA A 256 4.52 7.09 -6.55
C ALA A 256 5.82 6.30 -6.37
N LEU A 257 6.31 6.15 -5.13
CA LEU A 257 7.51 5.36 -4.81
C LEU A 257 7.31 3.88 -5.14
N GLU A 258 6.19 3.28 -4.74
CA GLU A 258 5.85 1.90 -5.07
C GLU A 258 5.73 1.70 -6.58
N ALA A 259 5.02 2.58 -7.29
CA ALA A 259 4.86 2.49 -8.73
C ALA A 259 6.19 2.66 -9.49
N LYS A 260 7.13 3.45 -8.95
CA LYS A 260 8.47 3.63 -9.51
C LYS A 260 9.38 2.44 -9.25
N CYS A 261 9.39 1.94 -8.01
CA CYS A 261 10.45 1.06 -7.52
C CYS A 261 10.06 -0.42 -7.48
N LEU A 262 8.76 -0.78 -7.36
CA LEU A 262 8.36 -2.18 -7.30
C LEU A 262 8.13 -2.75 -8.71
N HIS A 263 9.01 -3.67 -9.10
CA HIS A 263 8.92 -4.39 -10.38
C HIS A 263 7.99 -5.60 -10.33
N PHE A 264 7.42 -5.92 -9.17
CA PHE A 264 6.49 -7.04 -8.97
C PHE A 264 5.53 -6.77 -7.80
N HIS A 265 4.40 -7.48 -7.79
CA HIS A 265 3.33 -7.31 -6.80
C HIS A 265 2.87 -8.68 -6.29
N PHE A 266 3.67 -9.31 -5.43
CA PHE A 266 3.34 -10.57 -4.75
C PHE A 266 3.41 -10.36 -3.24
N GLY A 267 2.39 -10.83 -2.52
CA GLY A 267 2.40 -10.89 -1.05
C GLY A 267 3.22 -12.07 -0.55
N VAL A 268 3.57 -12.08 0.74
CA VAL A 268 4.46 -13.09 1.35
C VAL A 268 4.09 -14.55 1.05
N ASP A 269 2.79 -14.84 0.97
CA ASP A 269 2.24 -16.17 0.73
C ASP A 269 2.41 -16.63 -0.73
N GLU A 270 2.64 -15.69 -1.66
CA GLU A 270 2.73 -15.96 -3.09
C GLU A 270 4.15 -15.98 -3.62
N ILE A 271 5.10 -15.38 -2.91
CA ILE A 271 6.49 -15.17 -3.37
C ILE A 271 7.16 -16.48 -3.78
N THR A 272 7.09 -17.49 -2.90
CA THR A 272 7.71 -18.80 -3.14
C THR A 272 7.16 -19.45 -4.41
N ARG A 273 5.83 -19.51 -4.52
CA ARG A 273 5.15 -20.08 -5.69
C ARG A 273 5.44 -19.27 -6.96
N ALA A 274 5.43 -17.94 -6.87
CA ALA A 274 5.71 -17.06 -8.00
C ALA A 274 7.14 -17.25 -8.53
N TYR A 275 8.11 -17.46 -7.65
CA TYR A 275 9.48 -17.74 -8.03
C TYR A 275 9.64 -19.12 -8.69
N GLU A 276 9.10 -20.19 -8.07
CA GLU A 276 9.15 -21.56 -8.62
C GLU A 276 8.44 -21.65 -9.98
N GLU A 277 7.34 -20.91 -10.18
CA GLU A 277 6.61 -20.80 -11.46
C GLU A 277 7.23 -19.82 -12.46
N LYS A 278 8.39 -19.22 -12.16
CA LYS A 278 9.10 -18.25 -13.00
C LYS A 278 8.31 -16.97 -13.31
N ARG A 279 7.31 -16.63 -12.50
CA ARG A 279 6.56 -15.37 -12.55
C ARG A 279 7.27 -14.23 -11.80
N LEU A 280 8.10 -14.57 -10.82
CA LEU A 280 9.01 -13.64 -10.13
C LEU A 280 10.45 -13.99 -10.53
N LYS A 281 11.21 -13.00 -11.02
CA LYS A 281 12.63 -13.18 -11.37
C LYS A 281 13.53 -12.57 -10.29
N GLU A 282 14.73 -13.13 -10.13
CA GLU A 282 15.79 -12.55 -9.29
C GLU A 282 16.07 -11.08 -9.66
N SER A 283 16.07 -10.77 -10.97
CA SER A 283 16.25 -9.41 -11.47
C SER A 283 15.19 -8.43 -10.98
N ASP A 284 13.94 -8.87 -10.79
CA ASP A 284 12.85 -7.98 -10.36
C ASP A 284 13.06 -7.53 -8.91
N VAL A 285 13.57 -8.43 -8.06
CA VAL A 285 13.91 -8.14 -6.66
C VAL A 285 15.12 -7.22 -6.59
N VAL A 286 16.20 -7.54 -7.32
CA VAL A 286 17.43 -6.74 -7.35
C VAL A 286 17.17 -5.34 -7.90
N ASN A 287 16.41 -5.21 -8.99
CA ASN A 287 16.04 -3.91 -9.55
C ASN A 287 15.21 -3.10 -8.56
N SER A 288 14.24 -3.74 -7.88
CA SER A 288 13.43 -3.06 -6.86
C SER A 288 14.29 -2.54 -5.70
N LEU A 289 15.23 -3.35 -5.21
CA LEU A 289 16.19 -2.93 -4.17
C LEU A 289 17.02 -1.73 -4.60
N ASN A 290 17.56 -1.77 -5.82
CA ASN A 290 18.40 -0.69 -6.34
C ASN A 290 17.59 0.60 -6.51
N ASP A 291 16.36 0.53 -7.01
CA ASP A 291 15.51 1.69 -7.19
C ASP A 291 15.10 2.32 -5.84
N PHE A 292 14.73 1.50 -4.84
CA PHE A 292 14.45 2.01 -3.50
C PHE A 292 15.69 2.63 -2.84
N ARG A 293 16.88 2.01 -2.97
CA ARG A 293 18.14 2.59 -2.45
C ARG A 293 18.49 3.90 -3.17
N SER A 294 18.23 3.99 -4.47
CA SER A 294 18.41 5.23 -5.24
C SER A 294 17.45 6.32 -4.76
N MET A 295 16.17 5.99 -4.55
CA MET A 295 15.18 6.93 -4.03
C MET A 295 15.44 7.35 -2.58
N HIS A 296 15.93 6.44 -1.74
CA HIS A 296 16.42 6.76 -0.41
C HIS A 296 17.49 7.88 -0.48
N ASN A 297 18.51 7.69 -1.31
CA ASN A 297 19.58 8.68 -1.48
C ASN A 297 19.08 10.00 -2.06
N HIS A 298 18.15 9.95 -3.02
CA HIS A 298 17.51 11.16 -3.56
C HIS A 298 16.82 11.95 -2.44
N ILE A 299 16.00 11.29 -1.62
CA ILE A 299 15.17 11.90 -0.57
C ILE A 299 16.01 12.46 0.59
N VAL A 300 17.05 11.74 1.04
CA VAL A 300 17.95 12.22 2.09
C VAL A 300 18.58 13.58 1.73
N ASN A 301 18.85 13.81 0.45
CA ASN A 301 19.49 15.04 -0.04
C ASN A 301 18.50 16.21 -0.25
N GLN A 302 17.21 16.06 0.09
CA GLN A 302 16.19 17.08 -0.18
C GLN A 302 16.06 18.17 0.88
N ASN A 303 16.84 18.18 1.97
CA ASN A 303 16.73 19.17 3.05
C ASN A 303 15.30 19.29 3.64
N ILE A 304 14.62 18.16 3.81
CA ILE A 304 13.30 18.08 4.47
C ILE A 304 13.50 18.06 5.99
N ARG A 305 12.56 18.61 6.78
CA ARG A 305 12.63 18.53 8.25
C ARG A 305 12.75 17.09 8.74
N SER A 306 13.56 16.89 9.78
CA SER A 306 13.93 15.57 10.28
C SER A 306 12.74 14.65 10.57
N HIS A 307 11.69 15.14 11.23
CA HIS A 307 10.53 14.32 11.58
C HIS A 307 9.70 13.89 10.35
N LEU A 308 9.59 14.77 9.33
CA LEU A 308 8.89 14.44 8.09
C LEU A 308 9.72 13.45 7.24
N LEU A 309 11.03 13.71 7.19
CA LEU A 309 12.00 12.84 6.54
C LEU A 309 11.97 11.44 7.16
N SER A 310 11.95 11.30 8.49
CA SER A 310 11.91 10.00 9.16
C SER A 310 10.67 9.18 8.80
N LYS A 311 9.51 9.83 8.56
CA LYS A 311 8.29 9.14 8.15
C LYS A 311 8.41 8.57 6.74
N LEU A 312 8.98 9.32 5.79
CA LEU A 312 9.26 8.82 4.44
C LEU A 312 10.34 7.72 4.45
N LEU A 313 11.43 7.91 5.19
CA LEU A 313 12.52 6.96 5.22
C LEU A 313 12.08 5.63 5.84
N SER A 314 11.26 5.65 6.89
CA SER A 314 10.76 4.39 7.48
C SER A 314 9.90 3.57 6.49
N PHE A 315 9.16 4.22 5.58
CA PHE A 315 8.46 3.53 4.51
C PHE A 315 9.42 2.88 3.50
N ILE A 316 10.47 3.60 3.08
CA ILE A 316 11.47 3.09 2.14
C ILE A 316 12.30 1.96 2.76
N GLU A 317 12.74 2.14 4.01
CA GLU A 317 13.48 1.15 4.78
C GLU A 317 12.67 -0.13 4.96
N ALA A 318 11.36 -0.04 5.25
CA ALA A 318 10.49 -1.20 5.33
C ALA A 318 10.42 -1.98 4.00
N HIS A 319 10.36 -1.28 2.86
CA HIS A 319 10.44 -1.93 1.53
C HIS A 319 11.80 -2.55 1.26
N ILE A 320 12.90 -1.87 1.60
CA ILE A 320 14.26 -2.40 1.43
C ILE A 320 14.43 -3.68 2.26
N SER A 321 14.10 -3.65 3.55
CA SER A 321 14.19 -4.82 4.43
C SER A 321 13.31 -5.97 3.94
N ARG A 322 12.11 -5.67 3.46
CA ARG A 322 11.21 -6.66 2.87
C ARG A 322 11.87 -7.34 1.66
N LEU A 323 12.44 -6.55 0.76
CA LEU A 323 13.07 -7.05 -0.46
C LEU A 323 14.36 -7.84 -0.17
N GLU A 324 15.16 -7.44 0.82
CA GLU A 324 16.35 -8.17 1.26
C GLU A 324 15.98 -9.57 1.80
N LEU A 325 14.90 -9.67 2.58
CA LEU A 325 14.38 -10.97 3.05
C LEU A 325 13.89 -11.85 1.89
N ILE A 326 13.27 -11.25 0.87
CA ILE A 326 12.83 -11.96 -0.34
C ILE A 326 14.03 -12.48 -1.13
N GLU A 327 15.07 -11.65 -1.30
CA GLU A 327 16.32 -12.03 -1.97
C GLU A 327 17.00 -13.20 -1.23
N GLN A 328 17.08 -13.13 0.10
CA GLN A 328 17.61 -14.22 0.93
C GLN A 328 16.80 -15.50 0.76
N ARG A 329 15.46 -15.41 0.76
CA ARG A 329 14.57 -16.56 0.54
C ARG A 329 14.80 -17.20 -0.82
N ILE A 330 14.82 -16.39 -1.89
CA ILE A 330 15.05 -16.87 -3.25
C ILE A 330 16.42 -17.55 -3.37
N THR A 331 17.45 -16.95 -2.77
CA THR A 331 18.80 -17.53 -2.72
C THR A 331 18.81 -18.86 -1.98
N ALA A 332 18.10 -18.96 -0.85
CA ALA A 332 17.97 -20.20 -0.09
C ALA A 332 17.25 -21.29 -0.88
N ILE A 333 16.17 -20.95 -1.62
CA ILE A 333 15.44 -21.90 -2.47
C ILE A 333 16.35 -22.40 -3.61
N LYS A 334 17.07 -21.49 -4.26
CA LYS A 334 18.01 -21.80 -5.35
C LYS A 334 19.14 -22.73 -4.91
N ASN A 335 19.65 -22.54 -3.70
CA ASN A 335 20.75 -23.33 -3.15
C ASN A 335 20.27 -24.57 -2.38
N ALA A 336 18.96 -24.79 -2.25
CA ALA A 336 18.43 -25.93 -1.53
C ALA A 336 18.75 -27.24 -2.29
N PRO A 337 19.12 -28.32 -1.58
CA PRO A 337 19.36 -29.61 -2.22
C PRO A 337 18.07 -30.16 -2.86
N SER A 338 18.24 -30.92 -3.96
CA SER A 338 17.15 -31.67 -4.57
C SER A 338 16.57 -32.69 -3.60
N ASP A 339 15.25 -32.82 -3.56
CA ASP A 339 14.54 -33.83 -2.79
C ASP A 339 14.22 -35.08 -3.62
N GLU A 340 14.82 -35.21 -4.81
CA GLU A 340 14.82 -36.45 -5.57
C GLU A 340 15.56 -37.55 -4.80
N LEU A 341 15.00 -38.76 -4.81
CA LEU A 341 15.60 -39.90 -4.13
C LEU A 341 16.90 -40.30 -4.89
N PRO A 342 18.06 -40.38 -4.21
CA PRO A 342 19.29 -40.85 -4.84
C PRO A 342 19.10 -42.23 -5.48
N ASN A 343 19.60 -42.43 -6.70
CA ASN A 343 19.53 -43.71 -7.39
C ASN A 343 20.50 -44.73 -6.75
N THR A 344 19.96 -45.80 -6.18
CA THR A 344 20.71 -46.91 -5.57
C THR A 344 20.64 -48.21 -6.37
N ASP A 345 20.06 -48.19 -7.58
CA ASP A 345 19.83 -49.41 -8.38
C ASP A 345 21.12 -50.13 -8.79
N ASN A 346 22.21 -49.38 -8.94
CA ASN A 346 23.54 -49.92 -9.25
C ASN A 346 24.16 -50.77 -8.13
N LEU A 347 23.62 -50.69 -6.91
CA LEU A 347 24.06 -51.44 -5.73
C LEU A 347 23.18 -52.67 -5.48
N ARG A 348 22.16 -52.91 -6.31
CA ARG A 348 21.22 -54.02 -6.12
C ARG A 348 21.96 -55.36 -6.32
N PRO A 349 21.97 -56.26 -5.32
CA PRO A 349 22.67 -57.54 -5.45
C PRO A 349 22.01 -58.43 -6.51
N GLY A 350 22.85 -59.22 -7.20
CA GLY A 350 22.38 -60.28 -8.11
C GLY A 350 21.79 -61.47 -7.36
N GLU A 351 21.17 -62.41 -8.07
CA GLU A 351 20.59 -63.61 -7.45
C GLU A 351 21.69 -64.54 -6.88
N PRO A 352 21.53 -65.07 -5.65
CA PRO A 352 22.50 -66.01 -5.08
C PRO A 352 22.41 -67.37 -5.79
N LEU A 353 23.46 -68.19 -5.64
CA LEU A 353 23.43 -69.60 -6.05
C LEU A 353 22.24 -70.31 -5.37
N GLY A 354 21.37 -70.94 -6.17
CA GLY A 354 20.17 -71.58 -5.66
C GLY A 354 20.46 -72.78 -4.74
N VAL A 355 19.56 -73.07 -3.79
CA VAL A 355 19.67 -74.19 -2.84
C VAL A 355 19.85 -75.55 -3.54
N ALA A 356 19.36 -75.68 -4.77
CA ALA A 356 19.57 -76.85 -5.62
C ALA A 356 21.07 -77.16 -5.86
N PHE A 357 21.93 -76.15 -5.92
CA PHE A 357 23.38 -76.32 -6.07
C PHE A 357 24.01 -76.96 -4.82
N LEU A 358 23.63 -76.50 -3.62
CA LEU A 358 24.05 -77.10 -2.35
C LEU A 358 23.55 -78.54 -2.23
N LEU A 359 22.26 -78.77 -2.52
CA LEU A 359 21.65 -80.10 -2.47
C LEU A 359 22.32 -81.08 -3.46
N GLY A 360 22.65 -80.60 -4.66
CA GLY A 360 23.39 -81.38 -5.65
C GLY A 360 24.79 -81.78 -5.15
N ALA A 361 25.54 -80.84 -4.57
CA ALA A 361 26.85 -81.13 -3.98
C ALA A 361 26.76 -82.13 -2.82
N LEU A 362 25.77 -82.00 -1.93
CA LEU A 362 25.54 -82.93 -0.82
C LEU A 362 25.12 -84.32 -1.29
N ALA A 363 24.27 -84.42 -2.31
CA ALA A 363 23.86 -85.69 -2.90
C ALA A 363 25.04 -86.45 -3.52
N ILE A 364 25.93 -85.74 -4.22
CA ILE A 364 27.17 -86.30 -4.78
C ILE A 364 28.10 -86.78 -3.64
N ALA A 365 28.27 -85.99 -2.57
CA ALA A 365 29.06 -86.41 -1.41
C ALA A 365 28.49 -87.67 -0.74
N ALA A 366 27.17 -87.75 -0.57
CA ALA A 366 26.51 -88.91 0.02
C ALA A 366 26.70 -90.16 -0.85
N LEU A 367 26.56 -90.05 -2.17
CA LEU A 367 26.81 -91.14 -3.12
C LEU A 367 28.27 -91.64 -3.05
N ILE A 368 29.25 -90.72 -2.98
CA ILE A 368 30.67 -91.08 -2.85
C ILE A 368 30.95 -91.75 -1.51
N ALA A 369 30.38 -91.27 -0.41
CA ALA A 369 30.56 -91.86 0.92
C ALA A 369 29.92 -93.25 1.03
N ILE A 370 28.71 -93.43 0.48
CA ILE A 370 28.02 -94.73 0.44
C ILE A 370 28.82 -95.73 -0.40
N THR A 371 29.28 -95.33 -1.58
CA THR A 371 30.06 -96.20 -2.47
C THR A 371 31.41 -96.58 -1.88
N ALA A 372 32.15 -95.64 -1.30
CA ALA A 372 33.41 -95.93 -0.60
C ALA A 372 33.22 -96.89 0.60
N TYR A 373 32.16 -96.69 1.38
CA TYR A 373 31.82 -97.55 2.52
C TYR A 373 31.40 -98.97 2.09
N SER A 374 30.58 -99.08 1.04
CA SER A 374 30.13 -100.39 0.52
C SER A 374 31.23 -101.20 -0.15
N LEU A 375 32.29 -100.55 -0.64
CA LEU A 375 33.41 -101.18 -1.35
C LEU A 375 34.66 -101.38 -0.47
N GLU A 376 34.65 -100.94 0.79
CA GLU A 376 35.81 -100.91 1.71
C GLU A 376 37.06 -100.22 1.13
N ASP A 377 36.88 -99.35 0.13
CA ASP A 377 37.98 -98.67 -0.56
C ASP A 377 38.15 -97.25 -0.05
N THR A 378 39.18 -97.06 0.77
CA THR A 378 39.49 -95.76 1.37
C THR A 378 39.99 -94.72 0.37
N SER A 379 40.44 -95.13 -0.83
CA SER A 379 40.90 -94.21 -1.87
C SER A 379 39.76 -93.41 -2.54
N LEU A 380 38.54 -93.95 -2.53
CA LEU A 380 37.34 -93.29 -3.05
C LEU A 380 36.91 -92.06 -2.23
N TYR A 381 37.33 -91.94 -0.96
CA TYR A 381 37.09 -90.75 -0.15
C TYR A 381 37.80 -89.50 -0.70
N VAL A 382 38.85 -89.65 -1.53
CA VAL A 382 39.48 -88.52 -2.25
C VAL A 382 38.47 -87.81 -3.17
N GLY A 383 37.46 -88.54 -3.67
CA GLY A 383 36.37 -87.98 -4.47
C GLY A 383 35.48 -86.96 -3.73
N LEU A 384 35.49 -86.94 -2.39
CA LEU A 384 34.74 -85.96 -1.59
C LEU A 384 35.27 -84.52 -1.73
N LEU A 385 36.50 -84.33 -2.21
CA LEU A 385 37.08 -83.00 -2.41
C LEU A 385 36.23 -82.13 -3.35
N VAL A 386 35.65 -82.72 -4.40
CA VAL A 386 34.82 -82.01 -5.38
C VAL A 386 33.51 -81.49 -4.77
N PRO A 387 32.64 -82.32 -4.16
CA PRO A 387 31.42 -81.81 -3.54
C PRO A 387 31.69 -80.92 -2.33
N LEU A 388 32.76 -81.16 -1.55
CA LEU A 388 33.17 -80.25 -0.48
C LEU A 388 33.57 -78.87 -1.02
N SER A 389 34.30 -78.81 -2.14
CA SER A 389 34.60 -77.54 -2.81
C SER A 389 33.33 -76.83 -3.30
N GLY A 390 32.34 -77.57 -3.80
CA GLY A 390 31.02 -77.03 -4.18
C GLY A 390 30.25 -76.43 -3.00
N VAL A 391 30.28 -77.09 -1.83
CA VAL A 391 29.70 -76.56 -0.60
C VAL A 391 30.43 -75.28 -0.16
N MET A 392 31.76 -75.25 -0.24
CA MET A 392 32.56 -74.04 0.08
C MET A 392 32.27 -72.88 -0.88
N ILE A 393 32.08 -73.15 -2.18
CA ILE A 393 31.69 -72.14 -3.18
C ILE A 393 30.29 -71.59 -2.88
N TYR A 394 29.33 -72.45 -2.51
CA TYR A 394 27.99 -72.00 -2.11
C TYR A 394 28.04 -71.11 -0.86
N ILE A 395 28.80 -71.50 0.17
CA ILE A 395 28.96 -70.70 1.38
C ILE A 395 29.61 -69.35 1.08
N ALA A 396 30.65 -69.33 0.23
CA ALA A 396 31.31 -68.09 -0.21
C ALA A 396 30.36 -67.17 -1.01
N SER A 397 29.54 -67.73 -1.90
CA SER A 397 28.54 -66.96 -2.65
C SER A 397 27.44 -66.41 -1.76
N SER A 398 26.91 -67.23 -0.84
CA SER A 398 25.86 -66.83 0.10
C SER A 398 26.33 -65.70 1.04
N THR A 399 27.56 -65.82 1.58
CA THR A 399 28.16 -64.78 2.42
C THR A 399 28.44 -63.50 1.64
N SER A 400 28.94 -63.59 0.41
CA SER A 400 29.11 -62.44 -0.49
C SER A 400 27.78 -61.74 -0.79
N HIS A 401 26.73 -62.51 -1.10
CA HIS A 401 25.39 -61.97 -1.36
C HIS A 401 24.79 -61.28 -0.14
N GLN A 402 24.92 -61.86 1.06
CA GLN A 402 24.50 -61.20 2.31
C GLN A 402 25.22 -59.87 2.52
N GLN A 403 26.53 -59.82 2.27
CA GLN A 403 27.31 -58.59 2.41
C GLN A 403 26.89 -57.52 1.39
N GLU A 404 26.55 -57.90 0.16
CA GLU A 404 26.02 -56.98 -0.86
C GLU A 404 24.60 -56.50 -0.50
N LEU A 405 23.75 -57.37 0.02
CA LEU A 405 22.41 -57.02 0.50
C LEU A 405 22.48 -55.99 1.64
N GLU A 406 23.35 -56.21 2.64
CA GLU A 406 23.55 -55.25 3.74
C GLU A 406 24.05 -53.89 3.24
N LYS A 407 24.96 -53.88 2.26
CA LYS A 407 25.44 -52.63 1.62
C LYS A 407 24.30 -51.91 0.89
N TYR A 408 23.49 -52.65 0.14
CA TYR A 408 22.33 -52.10 -0.57
C TYR A 408 21.28 -51.54 0.41
N GLU A 409 20.90 -52.29 1.44
CA GLU A 409 19.96 -51.82 2.46
C GLU A 409 20.47 -50.57 3.19
N LYS A 410 21.77 -50.54 3.51
CA LYS A 410 22.40 -49.36 4.09
C LYS A 410 22.33 -48.17 3.13
N ALA A 411 22.67 -48.35 1.86
CA ALA A 411 22.60 -47.29 0.86
C ALA A 411 21.16 -46.76 0.68
N CYS A 412 20.15 -47.63 0.70
CA CYS A 412 18.74 -47.23 0.66
C CYS A 412 18.33 -46.41 1.90
N ARG A 413 18.76 -46.82 3.10
CA ARG A 413 18.51 -46.04 4.34
C ARG A 413 19.17 -44.67 4.29
N ASP A 414 20.43 -44.62 3.87
CA ASP A 414 21.19 -43.38 3.77
C ASP A 414 20.59 -42.43 2.70
N ALA A 415 20.11 -42.99 1.57
CA ALA A 415 19.40 -42.23 0.53
C ALA A 415 18.07 -41.63 1.04
N TYR A 416 17.30 -42.40 1.82
CA TYR A 416 16.06 -41.90 2.42
C TYR A 416 16.33 -40.79 3.45
N GLU A 417 17.31 -40.96 4.33
CA GLU A 417 17.69 -39.91 5.29
C GLU A 417 18.22 -38.66 4.59
N THR A 418 18.99 -38.82 3.51
CA THR A 418 19.44 -37.70 2.67
C THR A 418 18.26 -36.95 2.04
N GLN A 419 17.29 -37.67 1.47
CA GLN A 419 16.07 -37.06 0.92
C GLN A 419 15.27 -36.33 1.99
N LYS A 420 15.11 -36.93 3.17
CA LYS A 420 14.41 -36.32 4.31
C LYS A 420 15.08 -35.02 4.75
N GLN A 421 16.41 -35.01 4.84
CA GLN A 421 17.18 -33.80 5.14
C GLN A 421 17.02 -32.75 4.04
N ALA A 422 17.00 -33.16 2.77
CA ALA A 422 16.79 -32.26 1.65
C ALA A 422 15.40 -31.62 1.68
N ARG A 423 14.34 -32.40 1.92
CA ARG A 423 12.97 -31.89 2.10
C ARG A 423 12.87 -30.91 3.27
N ALA A 424 13.51 -31.21 4.39
CA ALA A 424 13.55 -30.29 5.53
C ALA A 424 14.30 -28.99 5.18
N ALA A 425 15.41 -29.06 4.44
CA ALA A 425 16.15 -27.89 3.99
C ALA A 425 15.33 -27.04 3.00
N GLN A 426 14.66 -27.65 2.03
CA GLN A 426 13.74 -26.95 1.13
C GLN A 426 12.58 -26.31 1.89
N GLY A 427 11.98 -27.01 2.87
CA GLY A 427 10.92 -26.47 3.72
C GLY A 427 11.36 -25.21 4.46
N ARG A 428 12.55 -25.23 5.07
CA ARG A 428 13.15 -24.06 5.73
C ARG A 428 13.44 -22.92 4.74
N ALA A 429 13.95 -23.24 3.55
CA ALA A 429 14.20 -22.24 2.52
C ALA A 429 12.91 -21.54 2.07
N ARG A 430 11.83 -22.31 1.85
CA ARG A 430 10.52 -21.78 1.43
C ARG A 430 9.84 -20.91 2.48
N SER A 431 10.08 -21.15 3.78
CA SER A 431 9.52 -20.38 4.88
C SER A 431 10.43 -19.27 5.42
N LEU A 432 11.66 -19.15 4.91
CA LEU A 432 12.65 -18.19 5.40
C LEU A 432 12.10 -16.76 5.41
N GLY A 433 12.13 -16.09 6.56
CA GLY A 433 11.68 -14.70 6.70
C GLY A 433 10.16 -14.49 6.56
N ALA A 434 9.33 -15.53 6.59
CA ALA A 434 7.88 -15.38 6.32
C ALA A 434 7.16 -14.50 7.34
N VAL A 435 7.51 -14.63 8.61
CA VAL A 435 6.91 -13.83 9.68
C VAL A 435 7.35 -12.37 9.54
N GLU A 436 8.64 -12.15 9.31
CA GLU A 436 9.24 -10.83 9.18
C GLU A 436 8.73 -10.08 7.95
N ILE A 437 8.64 -10.75 6.79
CA ILE A 437 8.05 -10.18 5.58
C ILE A 437 6.58 -9.82 5.85
N LYS A 438 5.83 -10.68 6.54
CA LYS A 438 4.42 -10.41 6.86
C LYS A 438 4.27 -9.16 7.74
N VAL A 439 5.09 -9.05 8.78
CA VAL A 439 5.11 -7.87 9.68
C VAL A 439 5.40 -6.59 8.88
N LEU A 440 6.39 -6.62 7.98
CA LEU A 440 6.70 -5.48 7.11
C LEU A 440 5.56 -5.15 6.15
N GLU A 441 4.89 -6.15 5.56
CA GLU A 441 3.71 -5.93 4.70
C GLU A 441 2.54 -5.30 5.44
N ASP A 442 2.30 -5.70 6.69
CA ASP A 442 1.24 -5.14 7.52
C ASP A 442 1.60 -3.72 7.96
N GLN A 443 2.86 -3.45 8.32
CA GLN A 443 3.36 -2.10 8.61
C GLN A 443 3.21 -1.16 7.40
N LEU A 444 3.61 -1.60 6.20
CA LEU A 444 3.47 -0.82 4.96
C LEU A 444 2.00 -0.54 4.63
N ARG A 445 1.11 -1.48 4.93
CA ARG A 445 -0.34 -1.31 4.77
C ARG A 445 -0.90 -0.29 5.73
N GLU A 446 -0.49 -0.34 7.00
CA GLU A 446 -0.90 0.62 8.03
C GLU A 446 -0.45 2.04 7.69
N MET A 447 0.80 2.23 7.23
CA MET A 447 1.29 3.54 6.79
C MET A 447 0.46 4.15 5.66
N LYS A 448 -0.14 3.32 4.80
CA LYS A 448 -0.95 3.75 3.65
C LYS A 448 -2.44 3.88 3.98
N ALA A 449 -2.90 3.38 5.13
CA ALA A 449 -4.31 3.41 5.49
C ALA A 449 -4.85 4.85 5.59
N ASP A 450 -6.09 5.06 5.17
CA ASP A 450 -6.75 6.35 5.29
C ASP A 450 -7.01 6.67 6.78
N ILE A 451 -6.62 7.88 7.20
CA ILE A 451 -6.86 8.37 8.57
C ILE A 451 -8.26 9.04 8.69
N GLU A 452 -8.91 9.32 7.57
CA GLU A 452 -10.28 9.85 7.50
C GLU A 452 -10.97 9.32 6.22
N SER A 453 -12.15 8.69 6.33
CA SER A 453 -12.95 8.34 5.15
C SER A 453 -13.51 9.61 4.52
N ASN A 454 -13.37 9.76 3.19
CA ASN A 454 -13.93 10.90 2.45
C ASN A 454 -15.43 11.07 2.68
#